data_AF-A0A7J7DZS9-F1
#
_entry.id   AF-A0A7J7DZS9-F1
#
_cell.length_a   1.000
_cell.length_b   1.000
_cell.length_c   1.000
_cell.angle_alpha   90.00
_cell.angle_beta   90.00
_cell.angle_gamma   90.00
#
_symmetry.space_group_name_H-M   'P 1'
#
loop_
_entity.id
_entity.type
_entity.pdbx_description
1 polymer ?
#
loop_
_entity_poly.entity_id
_entity_poly.type
_entity_poly.pdbx_seq_one_letter_code
_entity_poly.pdbx_strand_id
1 'polypeptide(L)'
;MRERELDLFLSMRKSFIGLSLFESPHNGQKLAGKPELIQGEVLENYAKNFPPMFIDIVQHSDLSRLSIAPLMFRYPWDIVFGNLSKGNVTVAGDAMHPMTPDLGQGGCAALEDAVLFGRYIGESFIKNQKLDSKDITQAIQGYVNERRWRVSALVVGSYVSGWAQQGGAGWLKKFIRDSVFYKFLLSGIVKLQHYDCGRLPTVSSDTDAVEHNSRSLPCT
;
A
#
# COMPACT_ATOMS: atom_id res chain seq x y z
N MET A 1 -2.34 19.69 6.46
CA MET A 1 -3.38 19.35 5.47
C MET A 1 -3.16 20.26 4.27
N ARG A 2 -2.76 19.75 3.09
CA ARG A 2 -2.56 20.59 1.90
C ARG A 2 -3.78 20.43 0.99
N GLU A 3 -4.42 21.54 0.62
CA GLU A 3 -5.68 21.63 -0.15
C GLU A 3 -5.75 20.71 -1.38
N ARG A 4 -4.60 20.45 -2.01
CA ARG A 4 -4.46 19.56 -3.19
C ARG A 4 -4.85 18.10 -2.94
N GLU A 5 -4.75 17.61 -1.70
CA GLU A 5 -5.17 16.23 -1.34
C GLU A 5 -6.70 16.14 -1.19
N LEU A 6 -7.36 17.24 -0.81
CA LEU A 6 -8.81 17.34 -0.69
C LEU A 6 -9.51 17.35 -2.05
N ASP A 7 -8.90 17.97 -3.07
CA ASP A 7 -9.47 18.06 -4.42
C ASP A 7 -9.46 16.71 -5.15
N LEU A 8 -8.38 15.93 -5.00
CA LEU A 8 -8.32 14.55 -5.47
C LEU A 8 -9.44 13.71 -4.82
N PHE A 9 -9.68 13.97 -3.52
CA PHE A 9 -10.63 13.25 -2.69
C PHE A 9 -12.11 13.60 -2.97
N LEU A 10 -12.44 14.88 -3.21
CA LEU A 10 -13.80 15.30 -3.60
C LEU A 10 -14.17 14.80 -5.00
N SER A 11 -13.19 14.73 -5.90
CA SER A 11 -13.35 14.10 -7.23
C SER A 11 -13.64 12.59 -7.09
N MET A 12 -12.98 11.91 -6.15
CA MET A 12 -13.17 10.49 -5.88
C MET A 12 -14.48 10.16 -5.16
N ARG A 13 -15.00 11.04 -4.29
CA ARG A 13 -16.29 10.86 -3.60
C ARG A 13 -17.48 10.69 -4.56
N LYS A 14 -17.44 11.36 -5.72
CA LYS A 14 -18.48 11.23 -6.77
C LYS A 14 -18.31 9.96 -7.62
N SER A 15 -17.08 9.50 -7.81
CA SER A 15 -16.80 8.24 -8.53
C SER A 15 -17.05 6.99 -7.67
N PHE A 16 -16.94 7.09 -6.34
CA PHE A 16 -17.06 5.93 -5.44
C PHE A 16 -18.49 5.38 -5.30
N ILE A 17 -19.53 6.18 -5.53
CA ILE A 17 -20.94 5.71 -5.54
C ILE A 17 -21.18 4.74 -6.73
N GLY A 18 -20.36 4.81 -7.78
CA GLY A 18 -20.36 3.85 -8.89
C GLY A 18 -19.43 2.63 -8.70
N LEU A 19 -18.75 2.53 -7.57
CA LEU A 19 -17.66 1.56 -7.31
C LEU A 19 -18.14 0.25 -6.65
N SER A 20 -19.43 -0.05 -6.77
CA SER A 20 -20.05 -1.32 -6.33
C SER A 20 -19.87 -2.46 -7.35
N LEU A 21 -19.16 -2.24 -8.47
CA LEU A 21 -19.31 -3.08 -9.67
C LEU A 21 -18.04 -3.83 -10.13
N PHE A 22 -17.05 -4.01 -9.27
CA PHE A 22 -15.98 -4.99 -9.53
C PHE A 22 -15.97 -6.02 -8.41
N GLU A 23 -16.98 -6.89 -8.45
CA GLU A 23 -16.89 -8.20 -7.82
C GLU A 23 -15.64 -8.91 -8.31
N SER A 24 -14.86 -9.44 -7.38
CA SER A 24 -13.85 -10.46 -7.66
C SER A 24 -14.50 -11.58 -8.48
N PRO A 25 -13.82 -12.20 -9.46
CA PRO A 25 -14.42 -13.28 -10.24
C PRO A 25 -14.92 -14.35 -9.27
N HIS A 26 -16.24 -14.59 -9.26
CA HIS A 26 -16.93 -15.61 -8.45
C HIS A 26 -16.33 -17.04 -8.60
N ASN A 27 -15.41 -17.24 -9.55
CA ASN A 27 -14.73 -18.51 -9.80
C ASN A 27 -13.38 -18.70 -9.08
N GLY A 28 -12.73 -17.66 -8.55
CA GLY A 28 -11.40 -17.81 -7.91
C GLY A 28 -11.40 -18.80 -6.75
N GLN A 29 -12.46 -18.83 -5.95
CA GLN A 29 -12.63 -19.80 -4.85
C GLN A 29 -12.88 -21.23 -5.34
N LYS A 30 -13.49 -21.41 -6.53
CA LYS A 30 -13.77 -22.74 -7.10
C LYS A 30 -12.54 -23.40 -7.71
N LEU A 31 -11.55 -22.59 -8.07
CA LEU A 31 -10.29 -23.01 -8.71
C LEU A 31 -9.15 -23.24 -7.70
N ALA A 32 -9.32 -22.81 -6.45
CA ALA A 32 -8.31 -22.98 -5.40
C ALA A 32 -7.92 -24.46 -5.22
N GLY A 33 -6.61 -24.74 -5.26
CA GLY A 33 -6.06 -26.09 -5.09
C GLY A 33 -6.16 -27.01 -6.32
N LYS A 34 -6.57 -26.50 -7.48
CA LYS A 34 -6.68 -27.27 -8.74
C LYS A 34 -5.83 -26.62 -9.83
N PRO A 35 -4.51 -26.88 -9.86
CA PRO A 35 -3.57 -26.10 -10.68
C PRO A 35 -3.80 -26.24 -12.19
N GLU A 36 -4.28 -27.38 -12.67
CA GLU A 36 -4.62 -27.59 -14.08
C GLU A 36 -5.79 -26.70 -14.50
N LEU A 37 -6.79 -26.54 -13.63
CA LEU A 37 -7.93 -25.66 -13.88
C LEU A 37 -7.54 -24.18 -13.81
N ILE A 38 -6.61 -23.82 -12.91
CA ILE A 38 -6.06 -22.47 -12.84
C ILE A 38 -5.34 -22.14 -14.16
N GLN A 39 -4.47 -23.03 -14.63
CA GLN A 39 -3.74 -22.82 -15.88
C GLN A 39 -4.68 -22.72 -17.08
N GLY A 40 -5.66 -23.63 -17.19
CA GLY A 40 -6.68 -23.60 -18.23
C GLY A 40 -7.48 -22.30 -18.24
N GLU A 41 -7.96 -21.86 -17.07
CA GLU A 41 -8.69 -20.60 -16.92
C GLU A 41 -7.84 -19.39 -17.38
N VAL A 42 -6.55 -19.35 -17.02
CA VAL A 42 -5.65 -18.28 -17.46
C VAL A 42 -5.49 -18.29 -18.98
N LEU A 43 -5.26 -19.44 -19.59
CA LEU A 43 -5.07 -19.57 -21.04
C LEU A 43 -6.34 -19.21 -21.83
N GLU A 44 -7.50 -19.69 -21.37
CA GLU A 44 -8.77 -19.57 -22.09
C GLU A 44 -9.42 -18.20 -21.95
N ASN A 45 -9.32 -17.57 -20.77
CA ASN A 45 -10.06 -16.35 -20.45
C ASN A 45 -9.15 -15.11 -20.30
N TYR A 46 -8.02 -15.22 -19.60
CA TYR A 46 -7.20 -14.06 -19.25
C TYR A 46 -6.10 -13.75 -20.28
N ALA A 47 -5.41 -14.77 -20.79
CA ALA A 47 -4.27 -14.64 -21.70
C ALA A 47 -4.63 -14.86 -23.18
N LYS A 48 -5.91 -15.08 -23.50
CA LYS A 48 -6.38 -15.40 -24.87
C LYS A 48 -5.87 -14.45 -25.96
N ASN A 49 -5.73 -13.17 -25.63
CA ASN A 49 -5.31 -12.12 -26.57
C ASN A 49 -3.87 -11.64 -26.34
N PHE A 50 -3.09 -12.35 -25.53
CA PHE A 50 -1.71 -11.96 -25.22
C PHE A 50 -0.76 -12.48 -26.32
N PRO A 51 0.42 -11.85 -26.50
CA PRO A 51 1.42 -12.35 -27.43
C PRO A 51 1.81 -13.82 -27.15
N PRO A 52 2.18 -14.62 -28.19
CA PRO A 52 2.50 -16.04 -28.04
C PRO A 52 3.53 -16.35 -26.94
N MET A 53 4.50 -15.44 -26.74
CA MET A 53 5.50 -15.54 -25.67
C MET A 53 4.87 -15.63 -24.27
N PHE A 54 3.81 -14.89 -23.98
CA PHE A 54 3.14 -14.95 -22.67
C PHE A 54 2.34 -16.24 -22.50
N ILE A 55 1.71 -16.72 -23.58
CA ILE A 55 0.99 -18.00 -23.59
C ILE A 55 1.97 -19.14 -23.31
N ASP A 56 3.14 -19.12 -23.96
CA ASP A 56 4.21 -20.10 -23.77
C ASP A 56 4.72 -20.14 -22.32
N ILE A 57 4.89 -18.98 -21.69
CA ILE A 57 5.26 -18.87 -20.26
C ILE A 57 4.20 -19.52 -19.36
N VAL A 58 2.91 -19.24 -19.62
CA VAL A 58 1.81 -19.82 -18.83
C VAL A 58 1.76 -21.35 -19.01
N GLN A 59 1.96 -21.86 -20.23
CA GLN A 59 1.96 -23.30 -20.53
C GLN A 59 3.10 -24.05 -19.83
N HIS A 60 4.28 -23.43 -19.72
CA HIS A 60 5.46 -24.01 -19.07
C HIS A 60 5.57 -23.70 -17.57
N SER A 61 4.54 -23.08 -16.98
CA SER A 61 4.52 -22.80 -15.54
C SER A 61 4.38 -24.08 -14.72
N ASP A 62 5.14 -24.19 -13.62
CA ASP A 62 5.09 -25.32 -12.70
C ASP A 62 3.74 -25.39 -11.98
N LEU A 63 2.92 -26.39 -12.33
CA LEU A 63 1.60 -26.62 -11.77
C LEU A 63 1.62 -26.76 -10.24
N SER A 64 2.69 -27.32 -9.66
CA SER A 64 2.78 -27.50 -8.20
C SER A 64 2.89 -26.16 -7.45
N ARG A 65 3.23 -25.08 -8.16
CA ARG A 65 3.40 -23.73 -7.61
C ARG A 65 2.28 -22.76 -8.01
N LEU A 66 1.32 -23.20 -8.82
CA LEU A 66 0.20 -22.35 -9.22
C LEU A 66 -0.76 -22.18 -8.06
N SER A 67 -0.95 -20.92 -7.67
CA SER A 67 -1.96 -20.51 -6.69
C SER A 67 -2.80 -19.39 -7.25
N ILE A 68 -4.09 -19.42 -6.96
CA ILE A 68 -5.02 -18.33 -7.26
C ILE A 68 -5.56 -17.76 -5.95
N ALA A 69 -5.56 -16.44 -5.83
CA ALA A 69 -6.13 -15.74 -4.70
C ALA A 69 -6.90 -14.51 -5.19
N PRO A 70 -8.08 -14.23 -4.62
CA PRO A 70 -8.79 -13.00 -4.93
C PRO A 70 -7.97 -11.80 -4.45
N LEU A 71 -7.83 -10.78 -5.30
CA LEU A 71 -7.25 -9.51 -4.89
C LEU A 71 -8.23 -8.80 -3.96
N MET A 72 -7.78 -8.57 -2.72
CA MET A 72 -8.56 -7.90 -1.68
C MET A 72 -7.87 -6.59 -1.31
N PHE A 73 -8.67 -5.60 -0.95
CA PHE A 73 -8.20 -4.34 -0.38
C PHE A 73 -9.17 -3.86 0.69
N ARG A 74 -8.70 -3.02 1.60
CA ARG A 74 -9.57 -2.38 2.61
C ARG A 74 -10.08 -1.06 2.07
N TYR A 75 -11.36 -0.75 2.25
CA TYR A 75 -11.88 0.51 1.75
C TYR A 75 -11.18 1.70 2.43
N PRO A 76 -10.85 2.77 1.68
CA PRO A 76 -10.19 3.94 2.25
C PRO A 76 -10.95 4.55 3.43
N TRP A 77 -12.28 4.50 3.40
CA TRP A 77 -13.16 5.00 4.47
C TRP A 77 -12.99 4.21 5.78
N ASP A 78 -12.82 2.89 5.70
CA ASP A 78 -12.58 2.04 6.86
C ASP A 78 -11.22 2.32 7.49
N ILE A 79 -10.25 2.79 6.70
CA ILE A 79 -8.94 3.22 7.20
C ILE A 79 -9.03 4.62 7.80
N VAL A 80 -9.67 5.58 7.11
CA VAL A 80 -9.73 6.97 7.58
C VAL A 80 -10.58 7.09 8.85
N PHE A 81 -11.76 6.47 8.86
CA PHE A 81 -12.76 6.64 9.92
C PHE A 81 -12.91 5.43 10.84
N GLY A 82 -12.40 4.26 10.44
CA GLY A 82 -12.50 3.05 11.25
C GLY A 82 -11.52 3.04 12.43
N ASN A 83 -11.71 2.07 13.31
CA ASN A 83 -10.87 1.93 14.48
C ASN A 83 -9.65 1.03 14.20
N LEU A 84 -8.46 1.62 14.15
CA LEU A 84 -7.21 0.91 13.83
C LEU A 84 -6.34 0.62 15.07
N SER A 85 -6.80 1.01 16.26
CA SER A 85 -6.15 0.73 17.54
C SER A 85 -7.19 0.49 18.63
N LYS A 86 -6.81 -0.26 19.66
CA LYS A 86 -7.63 -0.47 20.86
C LYS A 86 -6.73 -0.59 22.08
N GLY A 87 -6.68 0.48 22.88
CA GLY A 87 -5.74 0.57 24.01
C GLY A 87 -4.30 0.46 23.51
N ASN A 88 -3.56 -0.52 24.03
CA ASN A 88 -2.15 -0.76 23.69
C ASN A 88 -1.95 -1.67 22.46
N VAL A 89 -2.98 -1.88 21.65
CA VAL A 89 -2.93 -2.78 20.48
C VAL A 89 -3.26 -1.99 19.21
N THR A 90 -2.50 -2.23 18.15
CA THR A 90 -2.75 -1.73 16.80
C THR A 90 -2.30 -2.76 15.77
N VAL A 91 -2.65 -2.52 14.51
CA VAL A 91 -2.25 -3.33 13.36
C VAL A 91 -1.30 -2.54 12.45
N ALA A 92 -0.53 -3.22 11.63
CA ALA A 92 0.38 -2.63 10.65
C ALA A 92 0.43 -3.51 9.40
N GLY A 93 1.00 -3.00 8.31
CA GLY A 93 1.10 -3.69 7.02
C GLY A 93 -0.27 -4.08 6.46
N ASP A 94 -0.33 -5.23 5.80
CA ASP A 94 -1.57 -5.75 5.18
C ASP A 94 -2.72 -5.96 6.17
N ALA A 95 -2.46 -6.08 7.47
CA ALA A 95 -3.52 -6.14 8.48
C ALA A 95 -4.20 -4.76 8.70
N MET A 96 -3.49 -3.66 8.45
CA MET A 96 -4.01 -2.30 8.54
C MET A 96 -4.53 -1.80 7.19
N HIS A 97 -3.77 -2.00 6.11
CA HIS A 97 -3.99 -1.35 4.82
C HIS A 97 -3.75 -2.29 3.63
N PRO A 98 -4.43 -3.45 3.57
CA PRO A 98 -4.32 -4.31 2.41
C PRO A 98 -4.74 -3.52 1.16
N MET A 99 -3.90 -3.54 0.14
CA MET A 99 -4.05 -2.79 -1.08
C MET A 99 -3.80 -3.68 -2.29
N THR A 100 -4.34 -3.27 -3.44
CA THR A 100 -4.04 -3.98 -4.69
C THR A 100 -2.56 -3.83 -5.04
N PRO A 101 -1.96 -4.79 -5.76
CA PRO A 101 -0.52 -4.81 -5.98
C PRO A 101 -0.04 -3.81 -7.05
N ASP A 102 -0.93 -3.06 -7.69
CA ASP A 102 -0.67 -2.31 -8.93
C ASP A 102 0.35 -1.17 -8.79
N LEU A 103 0.64 -0.72 -7.56
CA LEU A 103 1.74 0.21 -7.26
C LEU A 103 2.96 -0.43 -6.62
N GLY A 104 2.87 -1.70 -6.22
CA GLY A 104 3.94 -2.39 -5.49
C GLY A 104 4.32 -1.72 -4.16
N GLN A 105 3.40 -0.98 -3.52
CA GLN A 105 3.70 -0.19 -2.31
C GLN A 105 3.33 -0.88 -0.99
N GLY A 106 2.65 -2.02 -1.00
CA GLY A 106 2.24 -2.69 0.24
C GLY A 106 3.41 -3.00 1.17
N GLY A 107 4.48 -3.61 0.64
CA GLY A 107 5.70 -3.90 1.40
C GLY A 107 6.43 -2.65 1.89
N CYS A 108 6.58 -1.64 1.03
CA CYS A 108 7.17 -0.36 1.41
C CYS A 108 6.38 0.31 2.53
N ALA A 109 5.05 0.33 2.42
CA ALA A 109 4.17 0.91 3.44
C ALA A 109 4.27 0.16 4.78
N ALA A 110 4.47 -1.16 4.78
CA ALA A 110 4.72 -1.92 5.99
C ALA A 110 6.06 -1.55 6.65
N LEU A 111 7.10 -1.25 5.87
CA LEU A 111 8.38 -0.74 6.39
C LEU A 111 8.24 0.68 6.95
N GLU A 112 7.49 1.55 6.26
CA GLU A 112 7.15 2.88 6.78
C GLU A 112 6.43 2.78 8.13
N ASP A 113 5.48 1.85 8.27
CA ASP A 113 4.77 1.61 9.53
C ASP A 113 5.74 1.25 10.66
N ALA A 114 6.72 0.38 10.40
CA ALA A 114 7.69 -0.05 11.39
C ALA A 114 8.53 1.13 11.90
N VAL A 115 9.00 2.00 11.00
CA VAL A 115 9.77 3.21 11.37
C VAL A 115 8.91 4.17 12.18
N LEU A 116 7.69 4.45 11.74
CA LEU A 116 6.77 5.36 12.43
C LEU A 116 6.37 4.85 13.80
N PHE A 117 6.03 3.57 13.90
CA PHE A 117 5.71 2.93 15.16
C PHE A 117 6.91 3.02 16.14
N GLY A 118 8.10 2.66 15.67
CA GLY A 118 9.34 2.78 16.45
C GLY A 118 9.63 4.21 16.91
N ARG A 119 9.40 5.20 16.05
CA ARG A 119 9.57 6.62 16.37
C ARG A 119 8.62 7.05 17.49
N TYR A 120 7.32 6.80 17.35
CA TYR A 120 6.33 7.20 18.35
C TYR A 120 6.55 6.53 19.71
N ILE A 121 6.88 5.23 19.71
CA ILE A 121 7.19 4.50 20.95
C ILE A 121 8.50 4.99 21.58
N GLY A 122 9.55 5.16 20.77
CA GLY A 122 10.85 5.62 21.23
C GLY A 122 10.82 7.03 21.80
N GLU A 123 10.13 7.96 21.15
CA GLU A 123 9.94 9.32 21.65
C GLU A 123 9.18 9.34 22.98
N SER A 124 8.14 8.51 23.10
CA SER A 124 7.38 8.36 24.34
C SER A 124 8.26 7.80 25.47
N PHE A 125 9.09 6.79 25.17
CA PHE A 125 10.03 6.21 26.13
C PHE A 125 11.08 7.24 26.60
N ILE A 126 11.72 7.96 25.68
CA ILE A 126 12.76 8.95 26.02
C ILE A 126 12.18 10.07 26.87
N LYS A 127 10.97 10.54 26.54
CA LYS A 127 10.31 11.63 27.27
C LYS A 127 9.95 11.24 28.70
N ASN A 128 9.46 10.02 28.90
CA ASN A 128 8.89 9.59 30.17
C ASN A 128 9.83 8.70 31.00
N GLN A 129 10.96 8.26 30.44
CA GLN A 129 11.91 7.26 30.98
C GLN A 129 11.33 5.87 31.30
N LYS A 130 10.00 5.74 31.23
CA LYS A 130 9.23 4.51 31.35
C LYS A 130 8.09 4.55 30.33
N LEU A 131 7.59 3.39 29.96
CA LEU A 131 6.38 3.26 29.16
C LEU A 131 5.28 2.70 30.05
N ASP A 132 4.43 3.58 30.58
CA ASP A 132 3.19 3.12 31.19
C ASP A 132 2.11 2.85 30.13
N SER A 133 1.00 2.24 30.53
CA SER A 133 -0.07 1.89 29.59
C SER A 133 -0.68 3.12 28.90
N LYS A 134 -0.69 4.29 29.54
CA LYS A 134 -1.27 5.50 28.97
C LYS A 134 -0.33 6.08 27.92
N ASP A 135 0.96 6.07 28.19
CA ASP A 135 2.02 6.50 27.28
C ASP A 135 2.06 5.64 26.00
N ILE A 136 1.91 4.31 26.14
CA ILE A 136 1.85 3.39 25.01
C ILE A 136 0.61 3.65 24.16
N THR A 137 -0.57 3.76 24.79
CA THR A 137 -1.82 4.06 24.07
C THR A 137 -1.70 5.36 23.28
N GLN A 138 -1.12 6.42 23.88
CA GLN A 138 -0.93 7.70 23.21
C GLN A 138 0.04 7.62 22.03
N ALA A 139 1.17 6.93 22.19
CA ALA A 139 2.14 6.71 21.12
C ALA A 139 1.52 5.95 19.94
N ILE A 140 0.77 4.87 20.22
CA ILE A 140 0.03 4.11 19.21
C ILE A 140 -0.99 5.00 18.49
N GLN A 141 -1.71 5.85 19.22
CA GLN A 141 -2.68 6.74 18.61
C GLN A 141 -2.00 7.77 17.69
N GLY A 142 -0.83 8.28 18.08
CA GLY A 142 0.01 9.13 17.23
C GLY A 142 0.39 8.45 15.92
N TYR A 143 0.96 7.24 16.03
CA TYR A 143 1.30 6.39 14.88
C TYR A 143 0.11 6.20 13.94
N VAL A 144 -1.03 5.73 14.48
CA VAL A 144 -2.25 5.49 13.69
C VAL A 144 -2.71 6.76 12.99
N ASN A 145 -2.75 7.89 13.70
CA ASN A 145 -3.23 9.15 13.15
C ASN A 145 -2.37 9.66 12.00
N GLU A 146 -1.04 9.49 12.08
CA GLU A 146 -0.14 9.85 10.99
C GLU A 146 -0.31 8.92 9.77
N ARG A 147 -0.53 7.62 10.00
CA ARG A 147 -0.65 6.64 8.92
C ARG A 147 -1.95 6.70 8.15
N ARG A 148 -3.08 7.04 8.80
CA ARG A 148 -4.43 6.99 8.20
C ARG A 148 -4.49 7.54 6.79
N TRP A 149 -4.09 8.80 6.60
CA TRP A 149 -4.18 9.45 5.29
C TRP A 149 -3.19 8.89 4.27
N ARG A 150 -1.97 8.61 4.73
CA ARG A 150 -0.89 8.08 3.90
C ARG A 150 -1.27 6.73 3.29
N VAL A 151 -1.75 5.80 4.10
CA VAL A 151 -2.08 4.44 3.63
C VAL A 151 -3.41 4.40 2.87
N SER A 152 -4.39 5.27 3.22
CA SER A 152 -5.59 5.45 2.40
C SER A 152 -5.28 5.96 0.99
N ALA A 153 -4.34 6.91 0.85
CA ALA A 153 -3.92 7.41 -0.45
C ALA A 153 -3.23 6.32 -1.29
N LEU A 154 -2.44 5.44 -0.66
CA LEU A 154 -1.82 4.29 -1.34
C LEU A 154 -2.84 3.26 -1.82
N VAL A 155 -3.82 2.90 -0.98
CA VAL A 155 -4.91 2.00 -1.37
C VAL A 155 -5.66 2.54 -2.58
N VAL A 156 -6.03 3.82 -2.52
CA VAL A 156 -6.67 4.55 -3.61
C VAL A 156 -5.82 4.53 -4.87
N GLY A 157 -4.55 4.92 -4.77
CA GLY A 157 -3.64 5.01 -5.90
C GLY A 157 -3.44 3.65 -6.56
N SER A 158 -3.34 2.59 -5.76
CA SER A 158 -3.18 1.21 -6.24
C SER A 158 -4.41 0.76 -7.00
N TYR A 159 -5.60 0.94 -6.43
CA TYR A 159 -6.85 0.58 -7.11
C TYR A 159 -7.03 1.32 -8.45
N VAL A 160 -6.82 2.65 -8.46
CA VAL A 160 -6.96 3.46 -9.68
C VAL A 160 -5.91 3.07 -10.73
N SER A 161 -4.70 2.71 -10.30
CA SER A 161 -3.64 2.22 -11.19
C SER A 161 -4.01 0.88 -11.82
N GLY A 162 -4.54 -0.07 -11.05
CA GLY A 162 -5.01 -1.35 -11.57
C GLY A 162 -6.13 -1.18 -12.59
N TRP A 163 -7.09 -0.30 -12.30
CA TRP A 163 -8.15 0.05 -13.25
C TRP A 163 -7.60 0.61 -14.58
N ALA A 164 -6.56 1.45 -14.52
CA ALA A 164 -5.93 2.00 -15.71
C ALA A 164 -5.12 0.94 -16.49
N GLN A 165 -4.41 0.06 -15.78
CA GLN A 165 -3.57 -1.00 -16.35
C GLN A 165 -4.37 -2.11 -17.03
N GLN A 166 -5.51 -2.52 -16.44
CA GLN A 166 -6.34 -3.62 -16.96
C GLN A 166 -6.97 -3.32 -18.33
N GLY A 167 -6.98 -2.06 -18.79
CA GLY A 167 -7.29 -1.71 -20.18
C GLY A 167 -8.67 -2.18 -20.64
N GLY A 168 -9.71 -1.36 -20.46
CA GLY A 168 -11.06 -1.71 -20.90
C GLY A 168 -11.32 -1.52 -22.40
N ALA A 169 -12.20 -2.37 -22.96
CA ALA A 169 -12.84 -2.11 -24.24
C ALA A 169 -13.80 -0.91 -24.13
N GLY A 170 -13.69 0.05 -25.04
CA GLY A 170 -14.53 1.25 -25.10
C GLY A 170 -13.73 2.55 -25.23
N TRP A 171 -14.13 3.40 -26.18
CA TRP A 171 -13.46 4.66 -26.49
C TRP A 171 -13.37 5.60 -25.28
N LEU A 172 -14.42 5.64 -24.44
CA LEU A 172 -14.48 6.49 -23.26
C LEU A 172 -13.47 6.07 -22.17
N LYS A 173 -13.30 4.76 -21.92
CA LYS A 173 -12.30 4.26 -20.96
C LYS A 173 -10.88 4.57 -21.44
N LYS A 174 -10.61 4.37 -22.73
CA LYS A 174 -9.33 4.76 -23.35
C LYS A 174 -9.10 6.27 -23.22
N PHE A 175 -10.11 7.09 -23.50
CA PHE A 175 -10.02 8.54 -23.35
C PHE A 175 -9.75 8.97 -21.90
N ILE A 176 -10.46 8.43 -20.91
CA ILE A 176 -10.23 8.77 -19.50
C ILE A 176 -8.84 8.33 -19.06
N ARG A 177 -8.40 7.13 -19.45
CA ARG A 177 -7.06 6.64 -19.14
C ARG A 177 -5.98 7.54 -19.76
N ASP A 178 -6.11 7.85 -21.05
CA ASP A 178 -5.07 8.53 -21.83
C ASP A 178 -5.06 10.05 -21.59
N SER A 179 -6.22 10.66 -21.33
CA SER A 179 -6.35 12.11 -21.11
C SER A 179 -6.37 12.52 -19.64
N VAL A 180 -6.91 11.70 -18.73
CA VAL A 180 -7.06 12.05 -17.32
C VAL A 180 -6.02 11.34 -16.46
N PHE A 181 -5.94 10.00 -16.56
CA PHE A 181 -5.06 9.23 -15.69
C PHE A 181 -3.58 9.51 -15.95
N TYR A 182 -3.09 9.32 -17.18
CA TYR A 182 -1.67 9.48 -17.48
C TYR A 182 -1.19 10.93 -17.37
N LYS A 183 -2.05 11.91 -17.69
CA LYS A 183 -1.68 13.33 -17.65
C LYS A 183 -1.74 13.94 -16.26
N PHE A 184 -2.74 13.58 -15.44
CA PHE A 184 -3.01 14.27 -14.18
C PHE A 184 -2.83 13.39 -12.95
N LEU A 185 -3.31 12.14 -12.98
CA LEU A 185 -3.30 11.26 -11.79
C LEU A 185 -1.95 10.56 -11.59
N LEU A 186 -1.30 10.11 -12.66
CA LEU A 186 -0.03 9.38 -12.58
C LEU A 186 1.06 10.19 -11.85
N SER A 187 1.15 11.49 -12.14
CA SER A 187 2.13 12.37 -11.47
C SER A 187 1.90 12.44 -9.95
N GLY A 188 0.65 12.50 -9.50
CA GLY A 188 0.29 12.47 -8.08
C GLY A 188 0.64 11.12 -7.45
N ILE A 189 0.34 10.03 -8.14
CA ILE A 189 0.60 8.66 -7.69
C ILE A 189 2.10 8.38 -7.57
N VAL A 190 2.92 8.82 -8.53
CA VAL A 190 4.39 8.69 -8.46
C VAL A 190 4.95 9.46 -7.26
N LYS A 191 4.37 10.61 -6.93
CA LYS A 191 4.75 11.37 -5.72
C LYS A 191 4.43 10.61 -4.43
N LEU A 192 3.41 9.74 -4.42
CA LEU A 192 3.12 8.90 -3.25
C LEU A 192 4.23 7.88 -2.96
N GLN A 193 5.18 7.62 -3.87
CA GLN A 193 6.31 6.74 -3.59
C GLN A 193 7.37 7.42 -2.70
N HIS A 194 7.38 8.75 -2.66
CA HIS A 194 8.32 9.51 -1.86
C HIS A 194 7.65 9.93 -0.57
N TYR A 195 7.95 9.22 0.51
CA TYR A 195 7.42 9.53 1.83
C TYR A 195 8.54 9.51 2.87
N ASP A 196 8.68 10.63 3.57
CA ASP A 196 9.65 10.78 4.65
C ASP A 196 9.00 10.34 5.96
N CYS A 197 9.51 9.24 6.53
CA CYS A 197 9.05 8.69 7.81
C CYS A 197 9.69 9.39 9.02
N GLY A 198 10.58 10.36 8.79
CA GLY A 198 11.45 10.92 9.80
C GLY A 198 12.54 9.95 10.22
N ARG A 199 13.20 10.29 11.33
CA ARG A 199 14.28 9.48 11.91
C ARG A 199 13.83 8.84 13.21
N LEU A 200 14.36 7.65 13.49
CA LEU A 200 14.21 7.05 14.81
C LEU A 200 14.94 7.91 15.85
N PRO A 201 14.36 8.06 17.05
CA PRO A 201 14.99 8.85 18.08
C PRO A 201 16.22 8.09 18.61
N THR A 202 17.34 8.80 18.71
CA THR A 202 18.57 8.29 19.29
C THR A 202 18.62 8.69 20.76
N VAL A 203 18.88 7.73 21.65
CA VAL A 203 19.32 8.06 23.00
C VAL A 203 20.75 8.54 22.88
N SER A 204 21.02 9.81 23.21
CA SER A 204 22.38 10.27 23.42
C SER A 204 22.92 9.47 24.61
N SER A 205 23.73 8.45 24.32
CA SER A 205 24.61 7.90 25.33
C SER A 205 25.60 9.00 25.68
N ASP A 206 25.43 9.64 26.83
CA ASP A 206 26.48 10.44 27.44
C ASP A 206 27.65 9.51 27.80
N THR A 207 28.42 9.13 26.78
CA THR A 207 29.68 8.37 26.88
C THR A 207 30.68 8.73 25.78
N ASP A 208 30.41 9.75 24.95
CA ASP A 208 31.36 10.26 23.95
C ASP A 208 32.10 11.53 24.43
N ALA A 209 32.48 11.53 25.70
CA ALA A 209 33.52 12.42 26.23
C ALA A 209 34.84 11.65 26.42
N VAL A 210 35.25 10.86 25.42
CA VAL A 210 36.66 10.47 25.25
C VAL A 210 36.98 10.53 23.76
N GLU A 211 37.46 11.70 23.36
CA GLU A 211 38.52 11.93 22.38
C GLU A 211 39.01 10.69 21.59
N HIS A 212 38.68 10.63 20.30
CA HIS A 212 39.69 10.30 19.28
C HIS A 212 39.33 10.82 17.89
N ASN A 213 39.98 11.93 17.57
CA ASN A 213 40.29 12.46 16.25
C ASN A 213 40.67 11.35 15.24
N SER A 214 39.84 11.15 14.20
CA SER A 214 40.31 10.59 12.92
C SER A 214 39.40 10.95 11.75
N ARG A 215 39.82 12.00 11.04
CA ARG A 215 39.79 12.25 9.58
C ARG A 215 38.67 11.62 8.75
N SER A 216 37.89 12.52 8.16
CA SER A 216 37.03 12.35 7.01
C SER A 216 37.72 11.67 5.81
N LEU A 217 37.02 10.72 5.19
CA LEU A 217 37.19 10.40 3.77
C LEU A 217 35.81 10.28 3.09
N PRO A 218 35.66 10.81 1.86
CA PRO A 218 34.40 10.81 1.12
C PRO A 218 34.19 9.46 0.42
N CYS A 219 32.95 8.96 0.44
CA CYS A 219 32.56 7.82 -0.40
C CYS A 219 32.32 8.29 -1.84
N THR A 220 33.06 7.70 -2.76
CA THR A 220 32.75 7.56 -4.19
C THR A 220 31.60 6.60 -4.41
#